data_AF-A0A950D0E7-F1
#
_entry.id   AF-A0A950D0E7-F1
#
_cell.length_a   1.000
_cell.length_b   1.000
_cell.length_c   1.000
_cell.angle_alpha   90.00
_cell.angle_beta   90.00
_cell.angle_gamma   90.00
#
_symmetry.space_group_name_H-M   'P 1'
#
loop_
_entity.id
_entity.type
_entity.pdbx_description
1 polymer ?
#
loop_
_entity_poly.entity_id
_entity_poly.type
_entity_poly.pdbx_seq_one_letter_code
_entity_poly.pdbx_strand_id
1 'polypeptide(L)'
;APVEELDCTAATTKKPWVTALAWVLAAVAILPAIFQWHPPPAATGLGRTVRTMIGNLAALALCYWMYRVEAKRLSWRKAFVVVFLVFLFTAITNNLHSFNVDHASNYFPGRLNTFWQIDLHNLTMQLSAAALPHSYRFLPNCLVRWLELAGFGYEGARNLYRLVAGLLIYYCIYRYARLFTNEIGGILAMALVAIIYPVSFEYYAGQLTDPLSHLSFVLAFIFLETEQFGYLFATIIIGSLAKETVLALTGYYLVFYFKEKNYRVNAIALSACTLISYLGVRLFVLKGGIAYSEVSGMNPTLEHQNWHDYRWPHVVLATLGAFIPFLIVGWNETPLSLKRLSLFLIPVLFTSSVFFSWLVETRNFMPAVFVLAVIAANYIICTFANSQPPLPGVAGNHLLSPDR
;
A
#
# COMPACT_ATOMS: atom_id res chain seq x y z
N ALA A 1 17.78 10.49 -25.49
CA ALA A 1 17.25 9.34 -26.25
C ALA A 1 15.74 9.45 -26.22
N PRO A 2 15.02 9.23 -27.34
CA PRO A 2 13.57 9.13 -27.27
C PRO A 2 13.27 8.05 -26.24
N VAL A 3 12.39 8.35 -25.28
CA VAL A 3 11.81 7.33 -24.41
C VAL A 3 11.23 6.33 -25.39
N GLU A 4 11.87 5.17 -25.51
CA GLU A 4 11.36 4.04 -26.27
C GLU A 4 9.92 3.92 -25.80
N GLU A 5 8.99 4.26 -26.69
CA GLU A 5 7.55 4.26 -26.43
C GLU A 5 7.27 2.82 -26.04
N LEU A 6 7.32 2.56 -24.73
CA LEU A 6 6.97 1.29 -24.15
C LEU A 6 5.54 1.13 -24.62
N ASP A 7 5.37 0.19 -25.55
CA ASP A 7 4.13 -0.20 -26.20
C ASP A 7 3.17 -0.74 -25.12
N CYS A 8 2.74 0.17 -24.25
CA CYS A 8 1.86 -0.04 -23.11
C CYS A 8 0.40 -0.17 -23.59
N THR A 9 0.16 0.06 -24.88
CA THR A 9 -1.05 -0.26 -25.63
C THR A 9 -1.08 -1.73 -26.07
N ALA A 10 -0.10 -2.56 -25.71
CA ALA A 10 -0.24 -4.01 -25.79
C ALA A 10 -1.47 -4.41 -24.97
N ALA A 11 -2.60 -4.54 -25.68
CA ALA A 11 -3.92 -4.78 -25.14
C ALA A 11 -3.82 -5.91 -24.12
N THR A 12 -3.74 -5.54 -22.83
CA THR A 12 -3.67 -6.51 -21.76
C THR A 12 -4.99 -7.25 -21.81
N THR A 13 -4.97 -8.42 -22.43
CA THR A 13 -6.11 -9.32 -22.51
C THR A 13 -6.61 -9.47 -21.09
N LYS A 14 -7.80 -8.92 -20.83
CA LYS A 14 -8.46 -9.02 -19.53
C LYS A 14 -8.57 -10.52 -19.26
N LYS A 15 -7.88 -11.00 -18.24
CA LYS A 15 -7.91 -12.41 -17.83
C LYS A 15 -8.95 -12.53 -16.72
N PRO A 16 -10.24 -12.74 -17.03
CA PRO A 16 -11.31 -12.73 -16.03
C PRO A 16 -11.06 -13.75 -14.91
N TRP A 17 -10.34 -14.84 -15.21
CA TRP A 17 -9.96 -15.84 -14.23
C TRP A 17 -9.06 -15.30 -13.11
N VAL A 18 -8.24 -14.26 -13.36
CA VAL A 18 -7.39 -13.65 -12.32
C VAL A 18 -8.25 -12.91 -11.31
N THR A 19 -9.24 -12.14 -11.78
CA THR A 19 -10.21 -11.48 -10.90
C THR A 19 -11.04 -12.49 -10.13
N ALA A 20 -11.53 -13.55 -10.80
CA ALA A 20 -12.26 -14.64 -10.14
C ALA A 20 -11.41 -15.33 -9.07
N LEU A 21 -10.14 -15.63 -9.36
CA LEU A 21 -9.20 -16.21 -8.41
C LEU A 21 -9.00 -15.28 -7.20
N ALA A 22 -8.85 -13.97 -7.40
CA ALA A 22 -8.72 -13.01 -6.31
C ALA A 22 -9.94 -13.03 -5.37
N TRP A 23 -11.14 -13.12 -5.92
CA TRP A 23 -12.38 -13.26 -5.12
C TRP A 23 -12.44 -14.58 -4.36
N VAL A 24 -12.10 -15.70 -5.00
CA VAL A 24 -12.05 -17.02 -4.33
C VAL A 24 -11.02 -17.00 -3.21
N LEU A 25 -9.82 -16.47 -3.45
CA LEU A 25 -8.78 -16.36 -2.44
C LEU A 25 -9.20 -15.44 -1.29
N ALA A 26 -9.90 -14.33 -1.57
CA ALA A 26 -10.44 -13.46 -0.53
C ALA A 26 -11.51 -14.18 0.31
N ALA A 27 -12.42 -14.92 -0.31
CA ALA A 27 -13.43 -15.72 0.39
C ALA A 27 -12.79 -16.79 1.30
N VAL A 28 -11.75 -17.48 0.82
CA VAL A 28 -10.97 -18.45 1.61
C VAL A 28 -10.19 -17.73 2.72
N ALA A 29 -9.61 -16.57 2.43
CA ALA A 29 -8.81 -15.82 3.38
C ALA A 29 -9.63 -15.39 4.62
N ILE A 30 -10.92 -15.09 4.48
CA ILE A 30 -11.75 -14.63 5.60
C ILE A 30 -12.34 -15.74 6.47
N LEU A 31 -12.28 -17.01 6.05
CA LEU A 31 -12.87 -18.14 6.78
C LEU A 31 -12.47 -18.23 8.25
N PRO A 32 -11.20 -17.97 8.66
CA PRO A 32 -10.83 -18.07 10.06
C PRO A 32 -11.61 -17.11 10.98
N ALA A 33 -12.04 -15.93 10.49
CA ALA A 33 -12.86 -15.01 11.28
C ALA A 33 -14.33 -15.42 11.29
N ILE A 34 -14.85 -15.90 10.15
CA ILE A 34 -16.25 -16.37 10.05
C ILE A 34 -16.49 -17.54 10.99
N PHE A 35 -15.57 -18.50 11.02
CA PHE A 35 -15.69 -19.71 11.84
C PHE A 35 -14.97 -19.60 13.19
N GLN A 36 -14.40 -18.44 13.51
CA GLN A 36 -13.70 -18.17 14.77
C GLN A 36 -12.67 -19.26 15.13
N TRP A 37 -11.88 -19.69 14.14
CA TRP A 37 -10.93 -20.78 14.33
C TRP A 37 -9.81 -20.39 15.30
N HIS A 38 -9.60 -21.25 16.29
CA HIS A 38 -8.48 -21.15 17.21
C HIS A 38 -7.26 -21.90 16.65
N PRO A 39 -6.06 -21.28 16.68
CA PRO A 39 -4.87 -21.97 16.22
C PRO A 39 -4.48 -23.09 17.20
N PRO A 40 -3.88 -24.19 16.72
CA PRO A 40 -3.23 -25.15 17.60
C PRO A 40 -2.03 -24.51 18.31
N PRO A 41 -1.48 -25.14 19.35
CA PRO A 41 -0.23 -24.69 19.96
C PRO A 41 0.88 -24.52 18.91
N ALA A 42 1.62 -23.42 19.00
CA ALA A 42 2.70 -23.13 18.07
C ALA A 42 3.77 -24.24 18.11
N ALA A 43 4.32 -24.58 16.94
CA ALA A 43 5.41 -25.55 16.89
C ALA A 43 6.65 -25.06 17.67
N THR A 44 7.30 -25.98 18.36
CA THR A 44 8.52 -25.75 19.15
C THR A 44 9.71 -26.51 18.54
N GLY A 45 10.93 -26.16 18.97
CA GLY A 45 12.17 -26.81 18.52
C GLY A 45 12.30 -26.89 17.00
N LEU A 46 12.56 -28.10 16.49
CA LEU A 46 12.73 -28.37 15.06
C LEU A 46 11.50 -27.97 14.23
N GLY A 47 10.29 -28.15 14.76
CA GLY A 47 9.06 -27.80 14.05
C GLY A 47 8.95 -26.30 13.77
N ARG A 48 9.41 -25.46 14.69
CA ARG A 48 9.49 -24.00 14.49
C ARG A 48 10.45 -23.68 13.34
N THR A 49 11.66 -24.25 13.38
CA THR A 49 12.70 -24.03 12.36
C THR A 49 12.22 -24.41 10.96
N VAL A 50 11.59 -25.59 10.82
CA VAL A 50 11.06 -26.06 9.53
C VAL A 50 10.01 -25.10 8.97
N ARG A 51 9.07 -24.62 9.81
CA ARG A 51 8.05 -23.65 9.38
C ARG A 51 8.66 -22.31 8.97
N THR A 52 9.63 -21.79 9.71
CA THR A 52 10.39 -20.59 9.30
C THR A 52 11.09 -20.79 7.96
N MET A 53 11.69 -21.95 7.71
CA MET A 53 12.29 -22.28 6.41
C MET A 53 11.24 -22.29 5.30
N ILE A 54 10.07 -22.89 5.51
CA ILE A 54 8.96 -22.87 4.54
C ILE A 54 8.52 -21.43 4.22
N GLY A 55 8.40 -20.58 5.24
CA GLY A 55 8.09 -19.16 5.06
C GLY A 55 9.13 -18.44 4.20
N ASN A 56 10.41 -18.67 4.47
CA ASN A 56 11.51 -18.10 3.69
C ASN A 56 11.53 -18.63 2.25
N LEU A 57 11.20 -19.91 2.03
CA LEU A 57 11.05 -20.49 0.70
C LEU A 57 9.89 -19.84 -0.08
N ALA A 58 8.79 -19.51 0.58
CA ALA A 58 7.68 -18.78 -0.05
C ALA A 58 8.11 -17.37 -0.49
N ALA A 59 8.85 -16.64 0.36
CA ALA A 59 9.41 -15.33 0.02
C ALA A 59 10.42 -15.42 -1.14
N LEU A 60 11.28 -16.45 -1.16
CA LEU A 60 12.22 -16.70 -2.24
C LEU A 60 11.50 -17.04 -3.56
N ALA A 61 10.46 -17.89 -3.50
CA ALA A 61 9.64 -18.23 -4.67
C ALA A 61 8.97 -16.97 -5.25
N LEU A 62 8.49 -16.07 -4.39
CA LEU A 62 7.94 -14.79 -4.81
C LEU A 62 8.98 -13.90 -5.49
N CYS A 63 10.19 -13.78 -4.92
CA CYS A 63 11.29 -13.05 -5.53
C CYS A 63 11.68 -13.65 -6.90
N TYR A 64 11.75 -14.97 -6.99
CA TYR A 64 12.01 -15.67 -8.25
C TYR A 64 10.90 -15.40 -9.29
N TRP A 65 9.64 -15.39 -8.88
CA TRP A 65 8.53 -15.03 -9.76
C TRP A 65 8.69 -13.58 -10.29
N MET A 66 8.97 -12.61 -9.42
CA MET A 66 9.24 -11.22 -9.83
C MET A 66 10.41 -11.15 -10.82
N TYR A 67 11.50 -11.88 -10.54
CA TYR A 67 12.66 -11.95 -11.43
C TYR A 67 12.28 -12.49 -12.82
N ARG A 68 11.48 -13.56 -12.88
CA ARG A 68 11.00 -14.15 -14.13
C ARG A 68 10.10 -13.20 -14.91
N VAL A 69 9.33 -12.35 -14.23
CA VAL A 69 8.50 -11.32 -14.87
C VAL A 69 9.38 -10.21 -15.45
N GLU A 70 10.33 -9.69 -14.67
CA GLU A 70 11.20 -8.58 -15.10
C GLU A 70 12.23 -9.02 -16.14
N ALA A 71 12.76 -10.23 -16.08
CA ALA A 71 13.73 -10.76 -17.05
C ALA A 71 13.16 -10.92 -18.47
N LYS A 72 11.83 -10.85 -18.63
CA LYS A 72 11.19 -10.78 -19.96
C LYS A 72 11.26 -9.40 -20.60
N ARG A 73 11.53 -8.36 -19.81
CA ARG A 73 11.51 -6.94 -20.22
C ARG A 73 12.87 -6.27 -20.08
N LEU A 74 13.68 -6.75 -19.16
CA LEU A 74 15.00 -6.22 -18.81
C LEU A 74 16.07 -7.29 -19.02
N SER A 75 17.31 -6.85 -19.24
CA SER A 75 18.47 -7.77 -19.14
C SER A 75 18.47 -8.49 -17.79
N TRP A 76 18.94 -9.73 -17.75
CA TRP A 76 18.95 -10.55 -16.53
C TRP A 76 19.64 -9.85 -15.34
N ARG A 77 20.70 -9.07 -15.57
CA ARG A 77 21.42 -8.30 -14.54
C ARG A 77 20.52 -7.21 -13.94
N LYS A 78 19.84 -6.43 -14.78
CA LYS A 78 18.90 -5.38 -14.35
C LYS A 78 17.70 -5.99 -13.60
N ALA A 79 17.12 -7.08 -14.11
CA ALA A 79 16.03 -7.78 -13.44
C ALA A 79 16.46 -8.30 -12.05
N PHE A 80 17.65 -8.87 -11.95
CA PHE A 80 18.22 -9.31 -10.68
C PHE A 80 18.38 -8.14 -9.70
N VAL A 81 18.96 -7.02 -10.14
CA VAL A 81 19.14 -5.82 -9.30
C VAL A 81 17.80 -5.29 -8.78
N VAL A 82 16.78 -5.19 -9.63
CA VAL A 82 15.45 -4.72 -9.20
C VAL A 82 14.88 -5.62 -8.10
N VAL A 83 14.89 -6.93 -8.30
CA VAL A 83 14.36 -7.88 -7.31
C VAL A 83 15.19 -7.91 -6.03
N PHE A 84 16.51 -7.81 -6.17
CA PHE A 84 17.41 -7.68 -5.01
C PHE A 84 17.09 -6.42 -4.20
N LEU A 85 16.85 -5.29 -4.85
CA LEU A 85 16.48 -4.04 -4.17
C LEU A 85 15.09 -4.13 -3.53
N VAL A 86 14.10 -4.76 -4.17
CA VAL A 86 12.79 -5.06 -3.57
C VAL A 86 12.96 -5.86 -2.28
N PHE A 87 13.77 -6.93 -2.32
CA PHE A 87 14.07 -7.75 -1.16
C PHE A 87 14.80 -6.95 -0.06
N LEU A 88 15.85 -6.22 -0.44
CA LEU A 88 16.67 -5.43 0.47
C LEU A 88 15.85 -4.37 1.20
N PHE A 89 15.09 -3.55 0.48
CA PHE A 89 14.26 -2.50 1.08
C PHE A 89 13.14 -3.08 1.94
N THR A 90 12.55 -4.21 1.53
CA THR A 90 11.59 -4.92 2.37
C THR A 90 12.24 -5.40 3.68
N ALA A 91 13.41 -6.02 3.60
CA ALA A 91 14.12 -6.54 4.75
C ALA A 91 14.53 -5.42 5.73
N ILE A 92 15.05 -4.30 5.21
CA ILE A 92 15.41 -3.11 6.01
C ILE A 92 14.18 -2.55 6.72
N THR A 93 13.10 -2.28 5.97
CA THR A 93 11.87 -1.71 6.56
C THR A 93 11.25 -2.65 7.59
N ASN A 94 11.23 -3.96 7.33
CA ASN A 94 10.70 -4.93 8.29
C ASN A 94 11.61 -5.06 9.53
N ASN A 95 12.93 -4.98 9.37
CA ASN A 95 13.87 -4.99 10.50
C ASN A 95 13.72 -3.73 11.37
N LEU A 96 13.66 -2.55 10.74
CA LEU A 96 13.43 -1.28 11.44
C LEU A 96 12.07 -1.26 12.14
N HIS A 97 11.03 -1.82 11.52
CA HIS A 97 9.74 -2.01 12.18
C HIS A 97 9.89 -2.92 13.41
N SER A 98 10.52 -4.09 13.25
CA SER A 98 10.71 -5.03 14.35
C SER A 98 11.45 -4.38 15.53
N PHE A 99 12.51 -3.63 15.24
CA PHE A 99 13.28 -2.95 16.25
C PHE A 99 12.48 -1.82 16.91
N ASN A 100 12.00 -0.84 16.13
CA ASN A 100 11.38 0.38 16.67
C ASN A 100 9.99 0.13 17.28
N VAL A 101 9.19 -0.74 16.66
CA VAL A 101 7.78 -0.94 17.03
C VAL A 101 7.58 -2.15 17.92
N ASP A 102 8.19 -3.29 17.56
CA ASP A 102 7.88 -4.54 18.27
C ASP A 102 8.73 -4.72 19.55
N HIS A 103 9.93 -4.13 19.60
CA HIS A 103 10.88 -4.30 20.71
C HIS A 103 11.23 -3.03 21.49
N ALA A 104 11.49 -1.90 20.83
CA ALA A 104 12.07 -0.72 21.46
C ALA A 104 11.02 0.23 22.07
N SER A 105 9.83 0.35 21.47
CA SER A 105 8.77 1.24 21.97
C SER A 105 7.74 0.47 22.79
N ASN A 106 7.25 1.13 23.85
CA ASN A 106 6.06 0.73 24.58
C ASN A 106 5.07 1.88 24.51
N TYR A 107 4.16 1.80 23.53
CA TYR A 107 3.12 2.81 23.32
C TYR A 107 2.10 2.83 24.46
N PHE A 108 1.97 1.71 25.16
CA PHE A 108 1.01 1.54 26.25
C PHE A 108 1.75 1.41 27.58
N PRO A 109 1.46 2.27 28.57
CA PRO A 109 2.07 2.17 29.90
C PRO A 109 1.91 0.77 30.51
N GLY A 110 3.01 0.17 30.95
CA GLY A 110 3.02 -1.13 31.61
C GLY A 110 2.75 -2.33 30.71
N ARG A 111 2.73 -2.18 29.38
CA ARG A 111 2.42 -3.26 28.44
C ARG A 111 3.31 -3.22 27.20
N LEU A 112 3.94 -4.36 26.87
CA LEU A 112 4.69 -4.50 25.62
C LEU A 112 3.78 -4.39 24.40
N ASN A 113 4.23 -3.68 23.37
CA ASN A 113 3.49 -3.54 22.10
C ASN A 113 3.11 -4.89 21.50
N THR A 114 4.01 -5.88 21.52
CA THR A 114 3.73 -7.22 21.00
C THR A 114 2.57 -7.91 21.73
N PHE A 115 2.42 -7.75 23.04
CA PHE A 115 1.25 -8.28 23.75
C PHE A 115 -0.03 -7.55 23.38
N TRP A 116 0.02 -6.23 23.17
CA TRP A 116 -1.14 -5.50 22.66
C TRP A 116 -1.54 -5.98 21.26
N GLN A 117 -0.57 -6.22 20.37
CA GLN A 117 -0.83 -6.73 19.02
C GLN A 117 -1.47 -8.13 19.05
N ILE A 118 -1.02 -9.02 19.93
CA ILE A 118 -1.60 -10.37 20.11
C ILE A 118 -3.06 -10.29 20.58
N ASP A 119 -3.34 -9.47 21.60
CA ASP A 119 -4.71 -9.34 22.11
C ASP A 119 -5.62 -8.71 21.07
N LEU A 120 -5.18 -7.64 20.40
CA LEU A 120 -5.95 -7.02 19.34
C LEU A 120 -6.23 -8.03 18.22
N HIS A 121 -5.22 -8.79 17.80
CA HIS A 121 -5.37 -9.85 16.81
C HIS A 121 -6.44 -10.88 17.23
N ASN A 122 -6.38 -11.38 18.46
CA ASN A 122 -7.35 -12.35 18.97
C ASN A 122 -8.77 -11.77 19.05
N LEU A 123 -8.92 -10.54 19.55
CA LEU A 123 -10.21 -9.85 19.60
C LEU A 123 -10.78 -9.59 18.21
N THR A 124 -9.95 -9.22 17.23
CA THR A 124 -10.38 -9.08 15.83
C THR A 124 -10.83 -10.41 15.24
N MET A 125 -10.12 -11.52 15.51
CA MET A 125 -10.50 -12.85 15.04
C MET A 125 -11.80 -13.36 15.68
N GLN A 126 -12.11 -12.90 16.89
CA GLN A 126 -13.37 -13.15 17.59
C GLN A 126 -14.49 -12.19 17.15
N LEU A 127 -14.22 -11.26 16.23
CA LEU A 127 -15.17 -10.25 15.79
C LEU A 127 -15.71 -9.43 16.99
N SER A 128 -14.85 -9.17 17.97
CA SER A 128 -15.24 -8.51 19.23
C SER A 128 -15.40 -7.00 19.08
N ALA A 129 -16.44 -6.45 19.73
CA ALA A 129 -16.64 -5.01 19.86
C ALA A 129 -15.50 -4.32 20.65
N ALA A 130 -14.75 -5.05 21.48
CA ALA A 130 -13.60 -4.50 22.19
C ALA A 130 -12.42 -4.15 21.27
N ALA A 131 -12.41 -4.67 20.04
CA ALA A 131 -11.40 -4.36 19.03
C ALA A 131 -11.85 -3.28 18.04
N LEU A 132 -12.93 -2.54 18.29
CA LEU A 132 -13.37 -1.48 17.37
C LEU A 132 -12.29 -0.38 17.23
N PRO A 133 -12.02 0.12 16.00
CA PRO A 133 -12.61 -0.24 14.71
C PRO A 133 -11.86 -1.38 13.99
N HIS A 134 -10.81 -1.95 14.60
CA HIS A 134 -9.99 -3.02 14.02
C HIS A 134 -10.74 -4.32 13.75
N SER A 135 -11.83 -4.58 14.47
CA SER A 135 -12.71 -5.71 14.19
C SER A 135 -13.33 -5.63 12.79
N TYR A 136 -13.53 -4.43 12.21
CA TYR A 136 -13.96 -4.24 10.80
C TYR A 136 -12.85 -4.49 9.77
N ARG A 137 -11.61 -4.69 10.22
CA ARG A 137 -10.37 -4.71 9.41
C ARG A 137 -9.68 -6.06 9.54
N PHE A 138 -10.46 -7.13 9.41
CA PHE A 138 -10.05 -8.47 9.81
C PHE A 138 -9.24 -9.24 8.78
N LEU A 139 -9.22 -8.85 7.48
CA LEU A 139 -8.54 -9.64 6.43
C LEU A 139 -7.05 -9.90 6.73
N PRO A 140 -6.22 -8.89 7.11
CA PRO A 140 -4.84 -9.11 7.52
C PRO A 140 -4.70 -10.06 8.71
N ASN A 141 -5.61 -9.97 9.69
CA ASN A 141 -5.64 -10.86 10.83
C ASN A 141 -5.97 -12.30 10.38
N CYS A 142 -6.90 -12.50 9.46
CA CYS A 142 -7.21 -13.83 8.97
C CYS A 142 -6.04 -14.46 8.20
N LEU A 143 -5.28 -13.67 7.43
CA LEU A 143 -4.06 -14.16 6.76
C LEU A 143 -3.00 -14.61 7.77
N VAL A 144 -2.81 -13.85 8.86
CA VAL A 144 -1.93 -14.26 9.97
C VAL A 144 -2.48 -15.50 10.68
N ARG A 145 -3.80 -15.58 10.91
CA ARG A 145 -4.43 -16.74 11.55
C ARG A 145 -4.25 -18.01 10.70
N TRP A 146 -4.33 -17.92 9.37
CA TRP A 146 -4.02 -19.05 8.49
C TRP A 146 -2.60 -19.57 8.68
N LEU A 147 -1.62 -18.68 8.91
CA LEU A 147 -0.25 -19.08 9.23
C LEU A 147 -0.15 -19.70 10.63
N GLU A 148 -0.91 -19.23 11.61
CA GLU A 148 -0.95 -19.86 12.94
C GLU A 148 -1.64 -21.23 12.94
N LEU A 149 -2.71 -21.40 12.16
CA LEU A 149 -3.30 -22.73 11.86
C LEU A 149 -2.29 -23.62 11.12
N ALA A 150 -1.49 -22.97 10.27
CA ALA A 150 -0.18 -23.37 9.75
C ALA A 150 0.86 -23.82 10.80
N GLY A 151 0.56 -23.78 12.10
CA GLY A 151 1.45 -24.11 13.22
C GLY A 151 2.58 -23.11 13.48
N PHE A 152 2.57 -21.93 12.84
CA PHE A 152 3.47 -20.83 13.20
C PHE A 152 3.05 -20.22 14.55
N GLY A 153 4.00 -19.72 15.32
CA GLY A 153 3.67 -18.80 16.42
C GLY A 153 3.31 -17.41 15.88
N TYR A 154 2.53 -16.64 16.63
CA TYR A 154 2.06 -15.30 16.23
C TYR A 154 3.16 -14.41 15.64
N GLU A 155 4.31 -14.28 16.33
CA GLU A 155 5.43 -13.45 15.86
C GLU A 155 5.98 -13.91 14.51
N GLY A 156 6.14 -15.23 14.34
CA GLY A 156 6.60 -15.81 13.08
C GLY A 156 5.59 -15.60 11.95
N ALA A 157 4.30 -15.79 12.23
CA ALA A 157 3.21 -15.55 11.29
C ALA A 157 3.12 -14.08 10.88
N ARG A 158 3.14 -13.15 11.83
CA ARG A 158 3.18 -11.70 11.62
C ARG A 158 4.38 -11.29 10.77
N ASN A 159 5.58 -11.76 11.11
CA ASN A 159 6.81 -11.38 10.41
C ASN A 159 6.82 -11.91 8.97
N LEU A 160 6.34 -13.14 8.75
CA LEU A 160 6.19 -13.70 7.40
C LEU A 160 5.15 -12.93 6.58
N TYR A 161 4.00 -12.60 7.18
CA TYR A 161 2.98 -11.77 6.55
C TYR A 161 3.54 -10.40 6.12
N ARG A 162 4.24 -9.70 7.04
CA ARG A 162 4.87 -8.40 6.74
C ARG A 162 5.94 -8.51 5.66
N LEU A 163 6.74 -9.58 5.67
CA LEU A 163 7.74 -9.85 4.62
C LEU A 163 7.09 -10.02 3.25
N VAL A 164 6.09 -10.91 3.13
CA VAL A 164 5.40 -11.17 1.86
C VAL A 164 4.68 -9.92 1.36
N ALA A 165 3.93 -9.24 2.23
CA ALA A 165 3.24 -8.00 1.87
C ALA A 165 4.24 -6.91 1.48
N GLY A 166 5.34 -6.75 2.21
CA GLY A 166 6.39 -5.77 1.91
C GLY A 166 7.05 -6.00 0.55
N LEU A 167 7.37 -7.26 0.20
CA LEU A 167 7.90 -7.62 -1.12
C LEU A 167 6.94 -7.19 -2.22
N LEU A 168 5.64 -7.47 -2.05
CA LEU A 168 4.61 -7.08 -3.01
C LEU A 168 4.48 -5.55 -3.09
N ILE A 169 4.48 -4.83 -1.96
CA ILE A 169 4.37 -3.36 -1.93
C ILE A 169 5.52 -2.71 -2.69
N TYR A 170 6.77 -3.03 -2.36
CA TYR A 170 7.92 -2.42 -3.02
C TYR A 170 7.98 -2.76 -4.51
N TYR A 171 7.66 -3.99 -4.88
CA TYR A 171 7.54 -4.37 -6.29
C TYR A 171 6.43 -3.58 -6.99
N CYS A 172 5.25 -3.45 -6.38
CA CYS A 172 4.15 -2.66 -6.92
C CYS A 172 4.50 -1.17 -7.03
N ILE A 173 5.23 -0.59 -6.07
CA ILE A 173 5.70 0.80 -6.15
C ILE A 173 6.64 0.98 -7.35
N TYR A 174 7.61 0.07 -7.53
CA TYR A 174 8.48 0.07 -8.70
C TYR A 174 7.64 -0.01 -9.99
N ARG A 175 6.68 -0.94 -10.06
CA ARG A 175 5.83 -1.11 -11.25
C ARG A 175 4.92 0.08 -11.52
N TYR A 176 4.38 0.71 -10.48
CA TYR A 176 3.61 1.94 -10.57
C TYR A 176 4.45 3.10 -11.09
N ALA A 177 5.65 3.28 -10.54
CA ALA A 177 6.59 4.31 -10.97
C ALA A 177 7.03 4.13 -12.45
N ARG A 178 7.16 2.89 -12.92
CA ARG A 178 7.50 2.58 -14.32
C ARG A 178 6.41 2.95 -15.33
N LEU A 179 5.19 3.27 -14.88
CA LEU A 179 4.15 3.84 -15.76
C LEU A 179 4.47 5.28 -16.18
N PHE A 180 5.29 5.99 -15.40
CA PHE A 180 5.57 7.42 -15.60
C PHE A 180 7.05 7.74 -15.82
N THR A 181 7.95 6.81 -15.47
CA THR A 181 9.40 7.03 -15.45
C THR A 181 10.15 5.85 -16.05
N ASN A 182 11.43 6.02 -16.39
CA ASN A 182 12.34 4.94 -16.83
C ASN A 182 12.72 3.97 -15.68
N GLU A 183 13.61 2.99 -15.94
CA GLU A 183 14.01 2.00 -14.91
C GLU A 183 14.60 2.66 -13.66
N ILE A 184 15.45 3.66 -13.88
CA ILE A 184 16.16 4.36 -12.80
C ILE A 184 15.15 5.16 -11.96
N GLY A 185 14.21 5.84 -12.61
CA GLY A 185 13.11 6.53 -11.91
C GLY A 185 12.26 5.57 -11.07
N GLY A 186 11.98 4.37 -11.59
CA GLY A 186 11.28 3.34 -10.84
C GLY A 186 12.03 2.88 -9.58
N ILE A 187 13.35 2.66 -9.70
CA ILE A 187 14.21 2.32 -8.56
C ILE A 187 14.30 3.47 -7.57
N LEU A 188 14.42 4.71 -8.06
CA LEU A 188 14.52 5.91 -7.23
C LEU A 188 13.24 6.13 -6.43
N ALA A 189 12.05 6.01 -7.04
CA ALA A 189 10.78 6.11 -6.33
C ALA A 189 10.68 5.06 -5.21
N MET A 190 11.08 3.82 -5.51
CA MET A 190 11.12 2.73 -4.53
C MET A 190 12.07 3.04 -3.35
N ALA A 191 13.25 3.58 -3.63
CA ALA A 191 14.24 3.96 -2.63
C ALA A 191 13.76 5.15 -1.76
N LEU A 192 13.16 6.17 -2.38
CA LEU A 192 12.58 7.32 -1.67
C LEU A 192 11.49 6.86 -0.69
N VAL A 193 10.63 5.93 -1.10
CA VAL A 193 9.66 5.33 -0.19
C VAL A 193 10.36 4.54 0.92
N ALA A 194 11.40 3.76 0.61
CA ALA A 194 12.14 2.98 1.62
C ALA A 194 12.79 3.85 2.71
N ILE A 195 13.19 5.08 2.39
CA ILE A 195 13.74 6.05 3.35
C ILE A 195 12.65 6.59 4.28
N ILE A 196 11.46 6.90 3.75
CA ILE A 196 10.39 7.55 4.51
C ILE A 196 9.49 6.57 5.26
N TYR A 197 9.34 5.33 4.76
CA TYR A 197 8.48 4.33 5.38
C TYR A 197 8.82 4.10 6.87
N PRO A 198 10.09 3.98 7.29
CA PRO A 198 10.43 3.83 8.71
C PRO A 198 10.04 5.01 9.59
N VAL A 199 10.04 6.24 9.05
CA VAL A 199 9.59 7.45 9.78
C VAL A 199 8.10 7.32 10.13
N SER A 200 7.32 6.67 9.26
CA SER A 200 5.89 6.43 9.51
C SER A 200 5.59 5.49 10.68
N PHE A 201 6.60 4.82 11.23
CA PHE A 201 6.48 3.95 12.39
C PHE A 201 6.63 4.65 13.73
N GLU A 202 7.07 5.92 13.75
CA GLU A 202 7.45 6.60 14.99
C GLU A 202 6.33 6.52 16.02
N TYR A 203 5.08 6.87 15.64
CA TYR A 203 3.88 6.87 16.49
C TYR A 203 2.93 5.72 16.21
N TYR A 204 3.46 4.51 16.04
CA TYR A 204 2.70 3.35 15.60
C TYR A 204 2.88 2.12 16.50
N ALA A 205 1.77 1.47 16.86
CA ALA A 205 1.74 0.29 17.72
C ALA A 205 1.87 -1.07 16.99
N GLY A 206 2.06 -1.09 15.67
CA GLY A 206 2.38 -2.31 14.93
C GLY A 206 1.19 -3.17 14.47
N GLN A 207 0.06 -2.55 14.13
CA GLN A 207 -1.12 -3.25 13.60
C GLN A 207 -0.81 -4.12 12.35
N LEU A 208 -1.56 -5.20 12.16
CA LEU A 208 -1.40 -6.02 10.95
C LEU A 208 -1.97 -5.35 9.69
N THR A 209 -2.72 -4.27 9.84
CA THR A 209 -3.55 -3.69 8.78
C THR A 209 -2.78 -3.03 7.64
N ASP A 210 -1.70 -2.32 7.94
CA ASP A 210 -1.13 -1.37 6.97
C ASP A 210 -0.47 -2.00 5.75
N PRO A 211 0.31 -3.10 5.85
CA PRO A 211 0.94 -3.67 4.66
C PRO A 211 -0.07 -3.98 3.55
N LEU A 212 -1.18 -4.67 3.87
CA LEU A 212 -2.19 -5.00 2.87
C LEU A 212 -3.01 -3.77 2.43
N SER A 213 -3.24 -2.80 3.32
CA SER A 213 -3.86 -1.53 2.94
C SER A 213 -3.02 -0.75 1.93
N HIS A 214 -1.73 -0.58 2.21
CA HIS A 214 -0.79 0.12 1.35
C HIS A 214 -0.64 -0.60 0.01
N LEU A 215 -0.56 -1.93 0.02
CA LEU A 215 -0.58 -2.73 -1.21
C LEU A 215 -1.85 -2.46 -2.04
N SER A 216 -3.02 -2.42 -1.39
CA SER A 216 -4.30 -2.16 -2.05
C SER A 216 -4.34 -0.77 -2.71
N PHE A 217 -3.79 0.26 -2.05
CA PHE A 217 -3.68 1.59 -2.65
C PHE A 217 -2.78 1.59 -3.88
N VAL A 218 -1.57 1.03 -3.80
CA VAL A 218 -0.63 1.03 -4.95
C VAL A 218 -1.20 0.22 -6.13
N LEU A 219 -1.82 -0.93 -5.85
CA LEU A 219 -2.51 -1.72 -6.88
C LEU A 219 -3.65 -0.93 -7.51
N ALA A 220 -4.46 -0.23 -6.72
CA ALA A 220 -5.54 0.59 -7.24
C ALA A 220 -5.01 1.76 -8.09
N PHE A 221 -3.88 2.38 -7.74
CA PHE A 221 -3.24 3.39 -8.58
C PHE A 221 -2.82 2.81 -9.93
N ILE A 222 -2.20 1.63 -9.94
CA ILE A 222 -1.84 0.92 -11.18
C ILE A 222 -3.09 0.63 -12.01
N PHE A 223 -4.17 0.13 -11.42
CA PHE A 223 -5.38 -0.24 -12.16
C PHE A 223 -6.22 0.96 -12.62
N LEU A 224 -6.13 2.10 -11.93
CA LEU A 224 -6.65 3.38 -12.39
C LEU A 224 -5.89 3.83 -13.65
N GLU A 225 -4.55 3.86 -13.59
CA GLU A 225 -3.72 4.33 -14.70
C GLU A 225 -3.77 3.39 -15.92
N THR A 226 -3.95 2.09 -15.70
CA THR A 226 -4.03 1.09 -16.78
C THR A 226 -5.46 0.82 -17.25
N GLU A 227 -6.45 1.56 -16.74
CA GLU A 227 -7.89 1.43 -17.07
C GLU A 227 -8.45 -0.01 -16.86
N GLN A 228 -7.88 -0.75 -15.90
CA GLN A 228 -8.26 -2.14 -15.62
C GLN A 228 -9.35 -2.22 -14.54
N PHE A 229 -10.56 -1.72 -14.87
CA PHE A 229 -11.67 -1.59 -13.91
C PHE A 229 -11.97 -2.87 -13.09
N GLY A 230 -11.95 -4.06 -13.69
CA GLY A 230 -12.24 -5.30 -12.97
C GLY A 230 -11.26 -5.60 -11.82
N TYR A 231 -9.98 -5.28 -12.01
CA TYR A 231 -8.99 -5.42 -10.94
C TYR A 231 -9.05 -4.25 -9.96
N LEU A 232 -9.31 -3.02 -10.42
CA LEU A 232 -9.57 -1.88 -9.54
C LEU A 232 -10.72 -2.18 -8.58
N PHE A 233 -11.84 -2.66 -9.12
CA PHE A 233 -13.03 -3.03 -8.37
C PHE A 233 -12.72 -4.11 -7.32
N ALA A 234 -12.07 -5.21 -7.71
CA ALA A 234 -11.68 -6.25 -6.77
C ALA A 234 -10.71 -5.73 -5.69
N THR A 235 -9.75 -4.88 -6.07
CA THR A 235 -8.76 -4.30 -5.15
C THR A 235 -9.41 -3.39 -4.11
N ILE A 236 -10.36 -2.53 -4.51
CA ILE A 236 -11.06 -1.62 -3.59
C ILE A 236 -11.94 -2.42 -2.63
N ILE A 237 -12.73 -3.37 -3.12
CA ILE A 237 -13.67 -4.10 -2.27
C ILE A 237 -12.93 -5.07 -1.33
N ILE A 238 -12.02 -5.90 -1.83
CA ILE A 238 -11.22 -6.81 -0.99
C ILE A 238 -10.32 -6.00 -0.05
N GLY A 239 -9.70 -4.93 -0.57
CA GLY A 239 -8.83 -4.04 0.22
C GLY A 239 -9.58 -3.33 1.36
N SER A 240 -10.88 -3.07 1.23
CA SER A 240 -11.67 -2.46 2.31
C SER A 240 -11.79 -3.37 3.54
N LEU A 241 -11.69 -4.70 3.36
CA LEU A 241 -11.63 -5.67 4.46
C LEU A 241 -10.27 -5.61 5.20
N ALA A 242 -9.25 -5.04 4.56
CA ALA A 242 -7.99 -4.72 5.21
C ALA A 242 -8.05 -3.34 5.89
N LYS A 243 -8.41 -2.29 5.15
CA LYS A 243 -8.59 -0.93 5.71
C LYS A 243 -9.58 -0.15 4.87
N GLU A 244 -10.58 0.40 5.52
CA GLU A 244 -11.71 1.09 4.87
C GLU A 244 -11.27 2.32 4.07
N THR A 245 -10.13 2.93 4.42
CA THR A 245 -9.63 4.14 3.74
C THR A 245 -9.40 3.93 2.24
N VAL A 246 -9.18 2.70 1.75
CA VAL A 246 -9.07 2.43 0.30
C VAL A 246 -10.35 2.76 -0.46
N LEU A 247 -11.51 2.75 0.21
CA LEU A 247 -12.80 3.14 -0.37
C LEU A 247 -12.81 4.62 -0.81
N ALA A 248 -11.89 5.45 -0.31
CA ALA A 248 -11.72 6.81 -0.82
C ALA A 248 -11.41 6.85 -2.33
N LEU A 249 -10.82 5.78 -2.89
CA LEU A 249 -10.57 5.68 -4.32
C LEU A 249 -11.83 5.53 -5.16
N THR A 250 -12.96 5.11 -4.56
CA THR A 250 -14.28 5.24 -5.18
C THR A 250 -14.61 6.70 -5.45
N GLY A 251 -14.40 7.58 -4.45
CA GLY A 251 -14.57 9.03 -4.61
C GLY A 251 -13.64 9.60 -5.69
N TYR A 252 -12.38 9.16 -5.73
CA TYR A 252 -11.43 9.56 -6.77
C TYR A 252 -11.93 9.20 -8.18
N TYR A 253 -12.39 7.95 -8.36
CA TYR A 253 -12.93 7.48 -9.64
C TYR A 253 -14.14 8.32 -10.08
N LEU A 254 -15.08 8.58 -9.17
CA LEU A 254 -16.27 9.39 -9.45
C LEU A 254 -15.93 10.82 -9.90
N VAL A 255 -14.94 11.45 -9.28
CA VAL A 255 -14.59 12.85 -9.57
C VAL A 255 -13.80 12.97 -10.88
N PHE A 256 -12.88 12.05 -11.16
CA PHE A 256 -11.87 12.25 -12.21
C PHE A 256 -12.04 11.38 -13.47
N TYR A 257 -12.89 10.35 -13.45
CA TYR A 257 -13.07 9.40 -14.56
C TYR A 257 -14.44 9.47 -15.26
N PHE A 258 -15.17 10.58 -15.11
CA PHE A 258 -16.50 10.77 -15.70
C PHE A 258 -16.58 10.68 -17.24
N LYS A 259 -15.42 10.73 -17.92
CA LYS A 259 -15.32 10.62 -19.39
C LYS A 259 -15.13 9.18 -19.91
N GLU A 260 -14.97 8.19 -19.03
CA GLU A 260 -14.83 6.79 -19.47
C GLU A 260 -16.11 6.28 -20.15
N LYS A 261 -15.95 5.43 -21.18
CA LYS A 261 -17.07 4.88 -21.98
C LYS A 261 -18.16 4.21 -21.13
N ASN A 262 -17.77 3.46 -20.10
CA ASN A 262 -18.69 2.74 -19.21
C ASN A 262 -18.82 3.39 -17.83
N TYR A 263 -18.48 4.69 -17.72
CA TYR A 263 -18.38 5.40 -16.44
C TYR A 263 -19.63 5.21 -15.58
N ARG A 264 -20.84 5.38 -16.11
CA ARG A 264 -22.08 5.30 -15.30
C ARG A 264 -22.25 3.94 -14.64
N VAL A 265 -22.06 2.86 -15.39
CA VAL A 265 -22.21 1.48 -14.87
C VAL A 265 -21.13 1.21 -13.83
N ASN A 266 -19.88 1.56 -14.14
CA ASN A 266 -18.74 1.40 -13.25
C ASN A 266 -18.90 2.21 -11.95
N ALA A 267 -19.33 3.46 -12.05
CA ALA A 267 -19.58 4.37 -10.94
C ALA A 267 -20.69 3.85 -10.02
N ILE A 268 -21.82 3.40 -10.59
CA ILE A 268 -22.92 2.80 -9.83
C ILE A 268 -22.45 1.53 -9.14
N ALA A 269 -21.79 0.61 -9.86
CA ALA A 269 -21.30 -0.63 -9.30
C ALA A 269 -20.30 -0.38 -8.17
N LEU A 270 -19.33 0.51 -8.38
CA LEU A 270 -18.30 0.82 -7.38
C LEU A 270 -18.91 1.50 -6.15
N SER A 271 -19.84 2.44 -6.34
CA SER A 271 -20.53 3.13 -5.23
C SER A 271 -21.41 2.18 -4.43
N ALA A 272 -22.23 1.38 -5.11
CA ALA A 272 -23.12 0.41 -4.47
C ALA A 272 -22.31 -0.63 -3.71
N CYS A 273 -21.28 -1.22 -4.31
CA CYS A 273 -20.45 -2.22 -3.64
C CYS A 273 -19.59 -1.62 -2.53
N THR A 274 -19.13 -0.37 -2.65
CA THR A 274 -18.46 0.36 -1.56
C THR A 274 -19.40 0.50 -0.36
N LEU A 275 -20.63 0.97 -0.59
CA LEU A 275 -21.64 1.13 0.45
C LEU A 275 -22.01 -0.21 1.08
N ILE A 276 -22.24 -1.25 0.26
CA ILE A 276 -22.55 -2.61 0.71
C ILE A 276 -21.39 -3.19 1.50
N SER A 277 -20.14 -2.98 1.08
CA SER A 277 -18.98 -3.51 1.81
C SER A 277 -18.81 -2.81 3.15
N TYR A 278 -18.94 -1.49 3.18
CA TYR A 278 -18.87 -0.70 4.41
C TYR A 278 -19.98 -1.05 5.39
N LEU A 279 -21.25 -1.03 4.96
CA LEU A 279 -22.40 -1.35 5.80
C LEU A 279 -22.49 -2.84 6.11
N GLY A 280 -22.15 -3.71 5.15
CA GLY A 280 -22.18 -5.16 5.26
C GLY A 280 -21.27 -5.66 6.36
N VAL A 281 -20.01 -5.23 6.33
CA VAL A 281 -19.04 -5.58 7.38
C VAL A 281 -19.48 -5.03 8.74
N ARG A 282 -19.99 -3.80 8.79
CA ARG A 282 -20.35 -3.16 10.06
C ARG A 282 -21.61 -3.74 10.71
N LEU A 283 -22.69 -3.86 9.95
CA LEU A 283 -24.00 -4.25 10.48
C LEU A 283 -24.16 -5.78 10.57
N PHE A 284 -23.70 -6.52 9.56
CA PHE A 284 -24.04 -7.94 9.45
C PHE A 284 -22.96 -8.87 10.00
N VAL A 285 -21.68 -8.53 9.80
CA VAL A 285 -20.57 -9.37 10.32
C VAL A 285 -20.35 -9.12 11.81
N LEU A 286 -20.41 -7.86 12.23
CA LEU A 286 -19.96 -7.45 13.56
C LEU A 286 -21.07 -6.96 14.50
N LYS A 287 -22.31 -6.82 14.00
CA LYS A 287 -23.46 -6.30 14.75
C LYS A 287 -23.18 -4.96 15.45
N GLY A 288 -22.24 -4.17 14.92
CA GLY A 288 -21.86 -2.86 15.43
C GLY A 288 -22.78 -1.77 14.89
N GLY A 289 -22.87 -0.64 15.58
CA GLY A 289 -23.59 0.52 15.07
C GLY A 289 -22.75 1.40 14.13
N ILE A 290 -23.34 2.54 13.78
CA ILE A 290 -22.76 3.59 12.92
C ILE A 290 -22.43 4.86 13.71
N ALA A 291 -22.42 4.78 15.05
CA ALA A 291 -22.07 5.92 15.87
C ALA A 291 -20.60 6.30 15.65
N TYR A 292 -20.27 7.58 15.78
CA TYR A 292 -18.91 8.07 15.52
C TYR A 292 -17.84 7.28 16.29
N SER A 293 -18.06 7.00 17.57
CA SER A 293 -17.12 6.24 18.41
C SER A 293 -16.95 4.79 17.96
N GLU A 294 -17.95 4.19 17.33
CA GLU A 294 -17.85 2.85 16.73
C GLU A 294 -17.17 2.89 15.35
N VAL A 295 -17.17 4.04 14.67
CA VAL A 295 -16.47 4.23 13.39
C VAL A 295 -15.00 4.53 13.60
N SER A 296 -14.69 5.50 14.45
CA SER A 296 -13.33 5.97 14.73
C SER A 296 -12.61 5.12 15.78
N GLY A 297 -13.34 4.47 16.70
CA GLY A 297 -12.79 3.92 17.94
C GLY A 297 -12.41 4.99 18.97
N MET A 298 -12.78 6.25 18.72
CA MET A 298 -12.31 7.43 19.44
C MET A 298 -13.47 8.32 19.89
N ASN A 299 -13.20 9.17 20.88
CA ASN A 299 -14.17 10.15 21.35
C ASN A 299 -14.34 11.29 20.34
N PRO A 300 -15.54 11.94 20.27
CA PRO A 300 -15.78 13.09 19.38
C PRO A 300 -14.81 14.27 19.57
N THR A 301 -14.08 14.31 20.69
CA THR A 301 -13.05 15.31 20.98
C THR A 301 -11.72 15.07 20.25
N LEU A 302 -11.60 14.00 19.46
CA LEU A 302 -10.37 13.62 18.74
C LEU A 302 -9.84 14.76 17.86
N GLU A 303 -10.69 15.47 17.14
CA GLU A 303 -10.28 16.61 16.31
C GLU A 303 -9.52 17.64 17.15
N HIS A 304 -10.09 18.02 18.29
CA HIS A 304 -9.47 18.98 19.19
C HIS A 304 -8.14 18.47 19.74
N GLN A 305 -8.06 17.19 20.09
CA GLN A 305 -6.83 16.54 20.54
C GLN A 305 -5.75 16.54 19.46
N ASN A 306 -6.10 16.22 18.22
CA ASN A 306 -5.21 16.26 17.07
C ASN A 306 -4.64 17.66 16.86
N TRP A 307 -5.47 18.70 16.88
CA TRP A 307 -5.00 20.07 16.67
C TRP A 307 -4.03 20.58 17.75
N HIS A 308 -4.16 20.09 18.98
CA HIS A 308 -3.33 20.50 20.11
C HIS A 308 -2.12 19.58 20.34
N ASP A 309 -1.98 18.49 19.58
CA ASP A 309 -0.80 17.63 19.63
C ASP A 309 0.37 18.28 18.88
N TYR A 310 1.33 18.86 19.60
CA TYR A 310 2.48 19.55 19.00
C TYR A 310 3.38 18.64 18.14
N ARG A 311 3.22 17.32 18.20
CA ARG A 311 4.07 16.36 17.47
C ARG A 311 3.66 16.21 16.01
N TRP A 312 2.37 16.33 15.70
CA TRP A 312 1.89 15.99 14.35
C TRP A 312 2.50 16.85 13.24
N PRO A 313 2.75 18.17 13.39
CA PRO A 313 3.31 18.97 12.30
C PRO A 313 4.67 18.44 11.88
N HIS A 314 5.53 18.08 12.84
CA HIS A 314 6.88 17.60 12.58
C HIS A 314 6.88 16.30 11.78
N VAL A 315 6.09 15.31 12.21
CA VAL A 315 6.03 14.01 11.52
C VAL A 315 5.34 14.09 10.17
N VAL A 316 4.30 14.93 10.02
CA VAL A 316 3.64 15.15 8.72
C VAL A 316 4.58 15.86 7.75
N LEU A 317 5.35 16.85 8.22
CA LEU A 317 6.37 17.51 7.42
C LEU A 317 7.51 16.56 7.04
N ALA A 318 7.97 15.71 7.96
CA ALA A 318 9.02 14.72 7.68
C ALA A 318 8.58 13.62 6.71
N THR A 319 7.27 13.36 6.59
CA THR A 319 6.73 12.31 5.70
C THR A 319 6.19 12.88 4.39
N LEU A 320 5.09 13.64 4.43
CA LEU A 320 4.51 14.27 3.25
C LEU A 320 5.30 15.50 2.81
N GLY A 321 5.65 16.36 3.77
CA GLY A 321 6.32 17.63 3.49
C GLY A 321 7.66 17.47 2.76
N ALA A 322 8.38 16.37 3.02
CA ALA A 322 9.63 16.03 2.35
C ALA A 322 9.51 15.95 0.82
N PHE A 323 8.32 15.62 0.29
CA PHE A 323 8.10 15.49 -1.16
C PHE A 323 7.32 16.66 -1.79
N ILE A 324 6.66 17.50 -1.00
CA ILE A 324 5.88 18.64 -1.51
C ILE A 324 6.71 19.59 -2.40
N PRO A 325 7.98 19.93 -2.09
CA PRO A 325 8.79 20.77 -2.97
C PRO A 325 8.92 20.23 -4.39
N PHE A 326 9.04 18.91 -4.57
CA PHE A 326 9.13 18.30 -5.89
C PHE A 326 7.81 18.40 -6.67
N LEU A 327 6.66 18.31 -5.99
CA LEU A 327 5.36 18.52 -6.61
C LEU A 327 5.19 19.98 -7.07
N ILE A 328 5.65 20.95 -6.27
CA ILE A 328 5.54 22.38 -6.60
C ILE A 328 6.47 22.73 -7.75
N VAL A 329 7.75 22.39 -7.66
CA VAL A 329 8.75 22.75 -8.67
C VAL A 329 8.54 21.97 -9.97
N GLY A 330 8.24 20.68 -9.86
CA GLY A 330 7.95 19.81 -11.01
C GLY A 330 6.49 19.87 -11.48
N TRP A 331 5.72 20.88 -11.06
CA TRP A 331 4.28 20.91 -11.33
C TRP A 331 4.00 20.85 -12.82
N ASN A 332 4.67 21.65 -13.64
CA ASN A 332 4.35 21.72 -15.07
C ASN A 332 4.64 20.39 -15.80
N GLU A 333 5.72 19.70 -15.40
CA GLU A 333 6.16 18.44 -15.99
C GLU A 333 5.42 17.22 -15.43
N THR A 334 4.74 17.35 -14.28
CA THR A 334 4.06 16.23 -13.64
C THR A 334 2.83 15.78 -14.45
N PRO A 335 2.70 14.48 -14.77
CA PRO A 335 1.52 13.90 -15.39
C PRO A 335 0.22 14.27 -14.66
N LEU A 336 -0.84 14.53 -15.43
CA LEU A 336 -2.12 14.98 -14.89
C LEU A 336 -2.76 13.99 -13.91
N SER A 337 -2.60 12.68 -14.13
CA SER A 337 -3.11 11.66 -13.21
C SER A 337 -2.41 11.71 -11.85
N LEU A 338 -1.09 11.89 -11.79
CA LEU A 338 -0.33 12.06 -10.55
C LEU A 338 -0.71 13.35 -9.81
N LYS A 339 -0.94 14.46 -10.54
CA LYS A 339 -1.45 15.71 -9.95
C LYS A 339 -2.79 15.49 -9.27
N ARG A 340 -3.74 14.87 -9.98
CA ARG A 340 -5.09 14.58 -9.48
C ARG A 340 -5.05 13.68 -8.25
N LEU A 341 -4.27 12.59 -8.30
CA LEU A 341 -4.08 11.70 -7.15
C LEU A 341 -3.51 12.45 -5.95
N SER A 342 -2.48 13.28 -6.15
CA SER A 342 -1.87 14.05 -5.05
C SER A 342 -2.85 15.06 -4.45
N LEU A 343 -3.52 15.84 -5.29
CA LEU A 343 -4.52 16.83 -4.89
C LEU A 343 -5.75 16.19 -4.21
N PHE A 344 -6.07 14.93 -4.53
CA PHE A 344 -7.16 14.21 -3.90
C PHE A 344 -6.72 13.56 -2.57
N LEU A 345 -5.63 12.78 -2.60
CA LEU A 345 -5.22 11.97 -1.46
C LEU A 345 -4.75 12.81 -0.28
N ILE A 346 -3.99 13.89 -0.51
CA ILE A 346 -3.49 14.73 0.59
C ILE A 346 -4.65 15.25 1.47
N PRO A 347 -5.64 16.01 0.94
CA PRO A 347 -6.73 16.53 1.77
C PRO A 347 -7.62 15.41 2.30
N VAL A 348 -7.89 14.36 1.52
CA VAL A 348 -8.77 13.26 1.97
C VAL A 348 -8.15 12.48 3.12
N LEU A 349 -6.87 12.09 3.01
CA LEU A 349 -6.17 11.36 4.08
C LEU A 349 -5.91 12.25 5.30
N PHE A 350 -5.64 13.54 5.10
CA PHE A 350 -5.50 14.50 6.20
C PHE A 350 -6.81 14.65 6.96
N THR A 351 -7.90 14.95 6.26
CA THR A 351 -9.25 15.05 6.85
C THR A 351 -9.64 13.75 7.53
N SER A 352 -9.44 12.61 6.87
CA SER A 352 -9.70 11.30 7.48
C SER A 352 -8.87 11.08 8.74
N SER A 353 -7.63 11.55 8.80
CA SER A 353 -6.77 11.40 9.97
C SER A 353 -7.17 12.36 11.09
N VAL A 354 -7.62 13.58 10.79
CA VAL A 354 -8.17 14.51 11.80
C VAL A 354 -9.38 13.91 12.51
N PHE A 355 -10.30 13.31 11.73
CA PHE A 355 -11.60 12.86 12.26
C PHE A 355 -11.67 11.40 12.67
N PHE A 356 -10.82 10.51 12.15
CA PHE A 356 -10.95 9.05 12.40
C PHE A 356 -9.65 8.38 12.86
N SER A 357 -8.56 9.14 13.05
CA SER A 357 -7.29 8.62 13.53
C SER A 357 -6.50 9.72 14.25
N TRP A 358 -5.21 9.51 14.45
CA TRP A 358 -4.31 10.50 15.00
C TRP A 358 -3.45 11.10 13.88
N LEU A 359 -3.28 12.41 13.85
CA LEU A 359 -2.41 13.07 12.85
C LEU A 359 -0.93 12.64 13.01
N VAL A 360 -0.53 12.24 14.23
CA VAL A 360 0.81 11.68 14.48
C VAL A 360 1.02 10.30 13.86
N GLU A 361 -0.06 9.56 13.54
CA GLU A 361 0.02 8.26 12.88
C GLU A 361 0.25 8.41 11.37
N THR A 362 1.45 8.86 11.00
CA THR A 362 1.77 9.24 9.62
C THR A 362 1.79 8.08 8.62
N ARG A 363 1.73 6.84 9.11
CA ARG A 363 1.42 5.65 8.29
C ARG A 363 0.18 5.82 7.43
N ASN A 364 -0.82 6.59 7.89
CA ASN A 364 -2.06 6.84 7.15
C ASN A 364 -1.84 7.67 5.88
N PHE A 365 -0.71 8.39 5.78
CA PHE A 365 -0.35 9.21 4.63
C PHE A 365 0.52 8.47 3.59
N MET A 366 0.95 7.24 3.87
CA MET A 366 1.81 6.48 2.96
C MET A 366 1.24 6.33 1.54
N PRO A 367 -0.08 6.17 1.31
CA PRO A 367 -0.63 6.17 -0.04
C PRO A 367 -0.31 7.45 -0.83
N ALA A 368 -0.37 8.64 -0.19
CA ALA A 368 0.03 9.88 -0.82
C ALA A 368 1.56 9.97 -1.01
N VAL A 369 2.35 9.49 -0.03
CA VAL A 369 3.81 9.39 -0.15
C VAL A 369 4.21 8.56 -1.37
N PHE A 370 3.52 7.46 -1.69
CA PHE A 370 3.85 6.66 -2.87
C PHE A 370 3.69 7.46 -4.17
N VAL A 371 2.62 8.24 -4.29
CA VAL A 371 2.38 9.11 -5.46
C VAL A 371 3.42 10.22 -5.53
N LEU A 372 3.69 10.89 -4.41
CA LEU A 372 4.67 11.98 -4.34
C LEU A 372 6.11 11.51 -4.59
N ALA A 373 6.47 10.29 -4.16
CA ALA A 373 7.76 9.69 -4.44
C ALA A 373 7.96 9.42 -5.95
N VAL A 374 6.90 9.01 -6.67
CA VAL A 374 6.96 8.88 -8.14
C VAL A 374 7.16 10.24 -8.80
N ILE A 375 6.47 11.28 -8.33
CA ILE A 375 6.63 12.65 -8.83
C ILE A 375 8.06 13.14 -8.61
N ALA A 376 8.59 12.97 -7.39
CA ALA A 376 9.95 13.35 -7.05
C ALA A 376 10.98 12.61 -7.91
N ALA A 377 10.83 11.30 -8.07
CA ALA A 377 11.70 10.50 -8.92
C ALA A 377 11.66 10.95 -10.38
N ASN A 378 10.46 11.21 -10.92
CA ASN A 378 10.29 11.71 -12.28
C ASN A 378 11.00 13.05 -12.48
N TYR A 379 10.77 14.00 -11.56
CA TYR A 379 11.39 15.32 -11.60
C TYR A 379 12.92 15.20 -11.60
N ILE A 380 13.49 14.46 -10.64
CA ILE A 380 14.94 14.28 -10.51
C ILE A 380 15.55 13.72 -11.81
N ILE A 381 14.94 12.68 -12.39
CA ILE A 381 15.45 12.06 -13.63
C ILE A 381 15.39 13.03 -14.82
N CYS A 382 14.30 13.77 -14.98
CA CYS A 382 14.16 14.76 -16.04
C CYS A 382 15.18 15.90 -15.90
N THR A 383 15.39 16.40 -14.69
CA THR A 383 16.39 17.46 -14.43
C THR A 383 17.81 16.98 -14.77
N PHE A 384 18.19 15.76 -14.36
CA PHE A 384 19.50 15.21 -14.69
C PHE A 384 19.69 14.96 -16.19
N ALA A 385 18.65 14.50 -16.89
CA ALA A 385 18.70 14.29 -18.33
C ALA A 385 18.90 15.61 -19.10
N ASN A 386 18.23 16.68 -18.66
CA ASN A 386 18.32 18.01 -19.28
C ASN A 386 19.61 18.77 -18.92
N SER A 387 20.31 18.37 -17.85
CA SER A 387 21.54 19.02 -17.39
C SER A 387 22.82 18.50 -18.05
N GLN A 388 22.75 17.45 -18.88
CA GLN A 388 23.93 16.98 -19.60
C GLN A 388 24.25 17.94 -20.77
N PRO A 389 25.45 18.55 -20.81
CA PRO A 389 25.83 19.39 -21.93
C PRO A 389 25.79 18.56 -23.23
N PRO A 390 25.41 19.16 -24.37
CA PRO A 390 25.46 18.45 -25.65
C PRO A 390 26.87 17.90 -25.84
N LEU A 391 26.97 16.59 -26.12
CA LEU A 391 28.26 15.94 -26.32
C LEU A 391 29.06 16.71 -27.40
N PRO A 392 30.28 17.17 -27.11
CA PRO A 392 31.11 17.87 -28.08
C PRO A 392 31.41 16.91 -29.22
N GLY A 393 30.83 17.17 -30.40
CA GLY A 393 31.10 16.39 -31.62
C GLY A 393 29.86 15.94 -32.41
N VAL A 394 28.65 16.07 -31.86
CA VAL A 394 27.41 15.89 -32.66
C VAL A 394 26.91 17.27 -33.10
N ALA A 395 27.63 17.87 -34.05
CA ALA A 395 27.13 19.04 -34.78
C ALA A 395 25.92 18.58 -35.61
N GLY A 396 24.73 18.71 -35.02
CA GLY A 396 23.48 18.52 -35.74
C GLY A 396 23.31 19.66 -36.74
N ASN A 397 23.46 19.32 -38.02
CA ASN A 397 22.85 20.03 -39.13
C ASN A 397 21.35 20.16 -38.83
N HIS A 398 20.93 21.27 -38.22
CA HIS A 398 19.54 21.71 -38.23
C HIS A 398 19.19 22.11 -39.66
N LEU A 399 18.88 21.11 -40.48
CA LEU A 399 18.07 21.28 -41.66
C LEU A 399 16.68 21.72 -41.20
N LEU A 400 16.41 22.99 -41.50
CA LEU A 400 15.10 23.60 -41.64
C LEU A 400 14.08 22.60 -42.22
N SER A 401 12.92 22.50 -41.56
CA SER A 401 11.67 22.17 -42.24
C SER A 401 10.65 23.21 -41.79
N PRO A 402 10.06 23.98 -42.72
CA PRO A 402 8.97 24.92 -42.44
C PRO A 402 7.63 24.18 -42.38
N ASP A 403 6.68 24.80 -41.68
CA ASP A 403 5.21 24.71 -41.82
C ASP A 403 4.57 23.37 -42.23
N ARG A 404 3.84 22.75 -41.29
CA ARG A 404 2.40 22.43 -41.41
C ARG A 404 1.79 21.91 -40.11
#